data_AF-A0A6A7C9T7-F1
#
_entry.id   AF-A0A6A7C9T7-F1
#
_cell.length_a   1.000
_cell.length_b   1.000
_cell.length_c   1.000
_cell.angle_alpha   90.00
_cell.angle_beta   90.00
_cell.angle_gamma   90.00
#
_symmetry.space_group_name_H-M   'P 1'
#
loop_
_entity.id
_entity.type
_entity.pdbx_description
1 polymer ?
#
loop_
_entity_poly.entity_id
_entity_poly.type
_entity_poly.pdbx_seq_one_letter_code
_entity_poly.pdbx_strand_id
1 'polypeptide(L)'
;MAKDTKKKKAEKKARTALKTAKKAHQKTKKQRRASISSTESEDIDTILASFQTTTTTTPTPREVKCPPPRARSATTLLPSPTSKELILFGGEFFSGERASFSNELFIYKVASRQWRRVEGDGPLPRSGHAVALLPSKGEYYLFGGEFSSSRQKAFYHYGDLWRLTARGGWAWERIGNSTAKGGAGPSARSGHRMVAYKQFVFLFGGFQDTANETKYLDDTWVFDTSTEKWWSVATQGLKPAARSSFSFLPHPEGAVLVGGYSRVKETLRGGRTTTRPLVHV
;
A
#
# COMPACT_ATOMS: atom_id res chain seq x y z
N MET A 1 68.50 6.27 3.95
CA MET A 1 67.69 5.79 2.79
C MET A 1 66.89 4.51 3.06
N ALA A 2 67.33 3.55 3.91
CA ALA A 2 66.62 2.26 4.09
C ALA A 2 65.50 2.21 5.17
N LYS A 3 65.42 3.20 6.09
CA LYS A 3 64.40 3.21 7.16
C LYS A 3 63.03 3.75 6.70
N ASP A 4 62.98 4.69 5.76
CA ASP A 4 61.73 5.33 5.32
C ASP A 4 60.87 4.46 4.40
N THR A 5 61.49 3.58 3.60
CA THR A 5 60.79 2.62 2.73
C THR A 5 60.06 1.54 3.53
N LYS A 6 60.63 1.13 4.67
CA LYS A 6 60.02 0.13 5.57
C LYS A 6 58.79 0.69 6.30
N LYS A 7 58.83 1.97 6.71
CA LYS A 7 57.70 2.68 7.33
C LYS A 7 56.52 2.88 6.35
N LYS A 8 56.80 3.33 5.11
CA LYS A 8 55.77 3.49 4.06
C LYS A 8 55.09 2.16 3.66
N LYS A 9 55.84 1.04 3.67
CA LYS A 9 55.28 -0.30 3.37
C LYS A 9 54.35 -0.79 4.49
N ALA A 10 54.68 -0.50 5.75
CA ALA A 10 53.85 -0.85 6.90
C ALA A 10 52.52 -0.07 6.92
N GLU A 11 52.55 1.24 6.66
CA GLU A 11 51.32 2.06 6.57
C GLU A 11 50.40 1.63 5.42
N LYS A 12 50.96 1.27 4.25
CA LYS A 12 50.16 0.75 3.12
C LYS A 12 49.49 -0.59 3.45
N LYS A 13 50.18 -1.47 4.21
CA LYS A 13 49.64 -2.75 4.66
C LYS A 13 48.51 -2.54 5.69
N ALA A 14 48.71 -1.64 6.66
CA ALA A 14 47.70 -1.28 7.65
C ALA A 14 46.44 -0.66 7.01
N ARG A 15 46.60 0.25 6.05
CA ARG A 15 45.47 0.88 5.33
C ARG A 15 44.67 -0.12 4.50
N THR A 16 45.34 -1.12 3.92
CA THR A 16 44.69 -2.20 3.18
C THR A 16 43.91 -3.13 4.12
N ALA A 17 44.50 -3.51 5.25
CA ALA A 17 43.83 -4.34 6.27
C ALA A 17 42.55 -3.66 6.82
N LEU A 18 42.62 -2.34 7.07
CA LEU A 18 41.48 -1.56 7.58
C LEU A 18 40.36 -1.42 6.54
N LYS A 19 40.69 -1.36 5.24
CA LYS A 19 39.69 -1.39 4.15
C LYS A 19 39.02 -2.77 4.04
N THR A 20 39.77 -3.85 4.19
CA THR A 20 39.23 -5.21 4.14
C THR A 20 38.32 -5.49 5.34
N ALA A 21 38.69 -5.05 6.54
CA ALA A 21 37.88 -5.17 7.74
C ALA A 21 36.56 -4.38 7.63
N LYS A 22 36.58 -3.16 7.08
CA LYS A 22 35.36 -2.36 6.83
C LYS A 22 34.42 -3.04 5.82
N LYS A 23 34.97 -3.63 4.75
CA LYS A 23 34.17 -4.38 3.76
C LYS A 23 33.56 -5.66 4.36
N ALA A 24 34.32 -6.38 5.19
CA ALA A 24 33.81 -7.55 5.90
C ALA A 24 32.67 -7.16 6.86
N HIS A 25 32.85 -6.12 7.66
CA HIS A 25 31.84 -5.65 8.60
C HIS A 25 30.55 -5.15 7.90
N GLN A 26 30.67 -4.48 6.74
CA GLN A 26 29.52 -4.13 5.91
C GLN A 26 28.82 -5.36 5.32
N LYS A 27 29.57 -6.37 4.88
CA LYS A 27 29.00 -7.62 4.36
C LYS A 27 28.26 -8.39 5.46
N THR A 28 28.82 -8.48 6.66
CA THR A 28 28.17 -9.10 7.83
C THR A 28 26.94 -8.31 8.28
N LYS A 29 26.97 -6.98 8.26
CA LYS A 29 25.79 -6.14 8.57
C LYS A 29 24.69 -6.30 7.53
N LYS A 30 25.05 -6.42 6.24
CA LYS A 30 24.10 -6.69 5.15
C LYS A 30 23.50 -8.10 5.27
N GLN A 31 24.32 -9.10 5.58
CA GLN A 31 23.87 -10.48 5.80
C GLN A 31 22.99 -10.60 7.05
N ARG A 32 23.33 -9.94 8.16
CA ARG A 32 22.48 -9.89 9.37
C ARG A 32 21.16 -9.16 9.13
N ARG A 33 21.16 -8.07 8.34
CA ARG A 33 19.90 -7.40 7.94
C ARG A 33 19.05 -8.29 7.05
N ALA A 34 19.66 -9.00 6.10
CA ALA A 34 18.96 -9.95 5.24
C ALA A 34 18.39 -11.14 6.05
N SER A 35 19.14 -11.66 7.03
CA SER A 35 18.68 -12.78 7.87
C SER A 35 17.59 -12.37 8.85
N ILE A 36 17.67 -11.18 9.48
CA ILE A 36 16.60 -10.66 10.35
C ILE A 36 15.34 -10.36 9.52
N SER A 37 15.51 -9.80 8.32
CA SER A 37 14.41 -9.58 7.40
C SER A 37 13.73 -10.87 6.95
N SER A 38 14.47 -11.98 6.79
CA SER A 38 13.89 -13.26 6.37
C SER A 38 13.13 -13.97 7.50
N THR A 39 13.59 -13.86 8.75
CA THR A 39 12.86 -14.47 9.90
C THR A 39 11.59 -13.69 10.25
N GLU A 40 11.59 -12.35 10.11
CA GLU A 40 10.40 -11.54 10.37
C GLU A 40 9.43 -11.50 9.17
N SER A 41 9.89 -11.77 7.94
CA SER A 41 8.98 -11.99 6.79
C SER A 41 8.25 -13.32 6.88
N GLU A 42 8.89 -14.36 7.43
CA GLU A 42 8.20 -15.64 7.69
C GLU A 42 7.05 -15.49 8.71
N ASP A 43 7.13 -14.52 9.64
CA ASP A 43 6.06 -14.20 10.60
C ASP A 43 4.87 -13.47 9.93
N ILE A 44 5.12 -12.49 9.03
CA ILE A 44 4.02 -11.75 8.39
C ILE A 44 3.18 -12.65 7.48
N ASP A 45 3.81 -13.55 6.72
CA ASP A 45 3.11 -14.50 5.85
C ASP A 45 2.29 -15.49 6.68
N THR A 46 2.82 -15.95 7.83
CA THR A 46 2.11 -16.82 8.78
C THR A 46 0.89 -16.11 9.38
N ILE A 47 1.04 -14.84 9.78
CA ILE A 47 -0.06 -14.02 10.28
C ILE A 47 -1.15 -13.87 9.20
N LEU A 48 -0.78 -13.55 7.97
CA LEU A 48 -1.73 -13.43 6.86
C LEU A 48 -2.44 -14.76 6.55
N ALA A 49 -1.73 -15.88 6.59
CA ALA A 49 -2.31 -17.21 6.42
C ALA A 49 -3.33 -17.53 7.52
N SER A 50 -3.06 -17.14 8.77
CA SER A 50 -4.01 -17.35 9.88
C SER A 50 -5.35 -16.63 9.66
N PHE A 51 -5.34 -15.44 9.05
CA PHE A 51 -6.56 -14.72 8.69
C PHE A 51 -7.33 -15.38 7.54
N GLN A 52 -6.65 -16.11 6.65
CA GLN A 52 -7.32 -16.85 5.55
C GLN A 52 -7.97 -18.14 6.04
N THR A 53 -7.41 -18.79 7.06
CA THR A 53 -8.00 -20.03 7.63
C THR A 53 -9.28 -19.79 8.41
N THR A 54 -9.51 -18.56 8.88
CA THR A 54 -10.72 -18.18 9.61
C THR A 54 -11.89 -17.79 8.69
N THR A 55 -11.67 -17.68 7.38
CA THR A 55 -12.67 -17.24 6.38
C THR A 55 -13.31 -18.39 5.55
N THR A 56 -13.24 -19.65 6.00
CA THR A 56 -13.60 -20.82 5.15
C THR A 56 -14.95 -21.48 5.45
N THR A 57 -15.86 -20.81 6.15
CA THR A 57 -17.27 -21.23 6.18
C THR A 57 -18.05 -20.04 5.67
N THR A 58 -18.85 -20.20 4.60
CA THR A 58 -19.51 -19.09 3.92
C THR A 58 -20.89 -18.82 4.56
N PRO A 59 -21.03 -17.93 5.55
CA PRO A 59 -22.31 -17.29 5.78
C PRO A 59 -22.53 -16.28 4.66
N THR A 60 -23.74 -16.25 4.11
CA THR A 60 -24.24 -15.08 3.38
C THR A 60 -23.95 -13.82 4.19
N PRO A 61 -23.36 -12.76 3.61
CA PRO A 61 -22.99 -11.58 4.35
C PRO A 61 -24.17 -10.99 5.14
N ARG A 62 -23.92 -10.61 6.39
CA ARG A 62 -24.96 -10.15 7.32
C ARG A 62 -24.62 -8.81 7.93
N GLU A 63 -25.56 -7.87 7.87
CA GLU A 63 -25.48 -6.62 8.64
C GLU A 63 -25.92 -6.83 10.10
N VAL A 64 -25.04 -6.51 11.05
CA VAL A 64 -25.31 -6.57 12.50
C VAL A 64 -25.14 -5.18 13.11
N LYS A 65 -26.02 -4.80 14.04
CA LYS A 65 -25.88 -3.54 14.79
C LYS A 65 -24.62 -3.58 15.64
N CYS A 66 -23.84 -2.49 15.66
CA CYS A 66 -22.57 -2.43 16.37
C CYS A 66 -22.34 -1.04 16.98
N PRO A 67 -21.41 -0.90 17.95
CA PRO A 67 -20.92 0.40 18.39
C PRO A 67 -20.11 1.10 17.28
N PRO A 68 -19.81 2.41 17.41
CA PRO A 68 -18.94 3.11 16.49
C PRO A 68 -17.57 2.41 16.32
N PRO A 69 -16.97 2.47 15.11
CA PRO A 69 -15.66 1.90 14.87
C PRO A 69 -14.60 2.58 15.75
N ARG A 70 -13.66 1.77 16.26
CA ARG A 70 -12.48 2.28 16.99
C ARG A 70 -11.68 3.27 16.14
N ALA A 71 -10.96 4.17 16.81
CA ALA A 71 -10.05 5.12 16.18
C ALA A 71 -9.08 4.42 15.23
N ARG A 72 -8.92 4.97 14.03
CA ARG A 72 -8.09 4.42 12.96
C ARG A 72 -7.70 5.50 11.95
N SER A 73 -6.56 5.32 11.31
CA SER A 73 -6.07 6.14 10.21
C SER A 73 -6.04 5.33 8.90
N ALA A 74 -5.83 6.03 7.78
CA ALA A 74 -5.68 5.43 6.46
C ALA A 74 -6.81 4.43 6.09
N THR A 75 -8.02 4.75 6.55
CA THR A 75 -9.29 4.09 6.20
C THR A 75 -9.93 4.78 5.00
N THR A 76 -10.86 4.11 4.35
CA THR A 76 -11.73 4.70 3.32
C THR A 76 -13.10 4.98 3.93
N LEU A 77 -13.64 6.17 3.67
CA LEU A 77 -15.04 6.53 3.93
C LEU A 77 -15.68 7.01 2.62
N LEU A 78 -16.72 6.32 2.15
CA LEU A 78 -17.41 6.64 0.90
C LEU A 78 -18.93 6.69 1.10
N PRO A 79 -19.66 7.53 0.34
CA PRO A 79 -21.12 7.52 0.35
C PRO A 79 -21.65 6.31 -0.43
N SER A 80 -22.85 5.88 -0.08
CA SER A 80 -23.64 5.05 -0.97
C SER A 80 -24.25 5.88 -2.11
N PRO A 81 -24.15 5.43 -3.39
CA PRO A 81 -24.77 6.14 -4.50
C PRO A 81 -26.29 5.99 -4.56
N THR A 82 -26.85 5.03 -3.82
CA THR A 82 -28.27 4.65 -3.92
C THR A 82 -29.04 4.75 -2.60
N SER A 83 -28.34 4.92 -1.47
CA SER A 83 -28.94 4.96 -0.13
C SER A 83 -28.31 6.07 0.72
N LYS A 84 -29.01 6.48 1.79
CA LYS A 84 -28.51 7.48 2.76
C LYS A 84 -27.54 6.83 3.77
N GLU A 85 -26.44 6.32 3.25
CA GLU A 85 -25.47 5.49 3.98
C GLU A 85 -24.04 5.93 3.69
N LEU A 86 -23.18 5.80 4.70
CA LEU A 86 -21.73 5.92 4.53
C LEU A 86 -21.09 4.56 4.80
N ILE A 87 -20.04 4.26 4.05
CA ILE A 87 -19.33 2.99 4.06
C ILE A 87 -17.91 3.27 4.53
N LEU A 88 -17.49 2.58 5.58
CA LEU A 88 -16.15 2.66 6.12
C LEU A 88 -15.47 1.29 6.01
N PHE A 89 -14.26 1.25 5.48
CA PHE A 89 -13.49 0.02 5.36
C PHE A 89 -12.03 0.19 5.79
N GLY A 90 -11.54 -0.85 6.49
CA GLY A 90 -10.13 -1.03 6.80
C GLY A 90 -9.52 0.06 7.68
N GLY A 91 -8.23 0.30 7.47
CA GLY A 91 -7.42 1.25 8.24
C GLY A 91 -6.59 0.57 9.33
N GLU A 92 -5.76 1.37 9.98
CA GLU A 92 -4.87 0.93 11.06
C GLU A 92 -4.99 1.80 12.31
N PHE A 93 -4.58 1.24 13.43
CA PHE A 93 -4.39 1.97 14.68
C PHE A 93 -3.02 1.63 15.25
N PHE A 94 -2.26 2.67 15.62
CA PHE A 94 -0.97 2.55 16.28
C PHE A 94 -1.06 3.07 17.71
N SER A 95 -0.76 2.22 18.69
CA SER A 95 -0.84 2.56 20.11
C SER A 95 0.36 3.35 20.63
N GLY A 96 1.37 3.60 19.80
CA GLY A 96 2.71 4.05 20.21
C GLY A 96 3.74 2.91 20.27
N GLU A 97 3.27 1.67 20.38
CA GLU A 97 4.13 0.48 20.42
C GLU A 97 3.71 -0.60 19.40
N ARG A 98 2.41 -0.74 19.19
CA ARG A 98 1.84 -1.80 18.36
C ARG A 98 0.87 -1.23 17.32
N ALA A 99 1.01 -1.70 16.09
CA ALA A 99 0.07 -1.52 15.02
C ALA A 99 -0.97 -2.65 15.01
N SER A 100 -2.21 -2.29 14.68
CA SER A 100 -3.31 -3.20 14.44
C SER A 100 -4.07 -2.74 13.20
N PHE A 101 -4.41 -3.69 12.33
CA PHE A 101 -5.10 -3.41 11.06
C PHE A 101 -6.51 -3.98 11.10
N SER A 102 -7.43 -3.33 10.41
CA SER A 102 -8.81 -3.77 10.29
C SER A 102 -9.11 -4.19 8.84
N ASN A 103 -10.00 -5.17 8.68
CA ASN A 103 -10.72 -5.49 7.45
C ASN A 103 -12.24 -5.34 7.63
N GLU A 104 -12.67 -4.69 8.70
CA GLU A 104 -14.10 -4.58 8.99
C GLU A 104 -14.76 -3.62 8.00
N LEU A 105 -15.93 -4.02 7.50
CA LEU A 105 -16.82 -3.19 6.70
C LEU A 105 -17.94 -2.64 7.60
N PHE A 106 -17.96 -1.33 7.76
CA PHE A 106 -18.95 -0.62 8.55
C PHE A 106 -19.89 0.19 7.67
N ILE A 107 -21.19 0.17 8.01
CA ILE A 107 -22.24 0.94 7.35
C ILE A 107 -22.84 1.89 8.37
N TYR A 108 -22.71 3.18 8.13
CA TYR A 108 -23.38 4.22 8.90
C TYR A 108 -24.71 4.57 8.25
N LYS A 109 -25.82 4.23 8.92
CA LYS A 109 -27.17 4.59 8.48
C LYS A 109 -27.42 6.04 8.93
N VAL A 110 -27.38 7.00 7.99
CA VAL A 110 -27.46 8.44 8.30
C VAL A 110 -28.77 8.81 8.97
N ALA A 111 -29.89 8.25 8.49
CA ALA A 111 -31.22 8.56 9.00
C ALA A 111 -31.41 8.14 10.47
N SER A 112 -30.95 6.94 10.85
CA SER A 112 -31.08 6.44 12.22
C SER A 112 -29.86 6.76 13.09
N ARG A 113 -28.80 7.34 12.51
CA ARG A 113 -27.51 7.64 13.16
C ARG A 113 -26.86 6.42 13.81
N GLN A 114 -27.00 5.25 13.17
CA GLN A 114 -26.55 3.98 13.72
C GLN A 114 -25.44 3.35 12.88
N TRP A 115 -24.48 2.74 13.56
CA TRP A 115 -23.47 1.89 12.94
C TRP A 115 -23.95 0.45 12.83
N ARG A 116 -23.67 -0.14 11.67
CA ARG A 116 -23.77 -1.58 11.43
C ARG A 116 -22.43 -2.09 10.93
N ARG A 117 -22.14 -3.35 11.21
CA ARG A 117 -20.99 -4.08 10.70
C ARG A 117 -21.49 -5.16 9.77
N VAL A 118 -20.85 -5.30 8.61
CA VAL A 118 -21.09 -6.43 7.70
C VAL A 118 -20.14 -7.56 8.12
N GLU A 119 -20.72 -8.70 8.45
CA GLU A 119 -20.01 -9.95 8.72
C GLU A 119 -20.05 -10.81 7.46
N GLY A 120 -18.90 -11.38 7.08
CA GLY A 120 -18.75 -12.19 5.87
C GLY A 120 -17.33 -12.14 5.34
N ASP A 121 -17.11 -12.82 4.23
CA ASP A 121 -15.80 -12.86 3.56
C ASP A 121 -15.44 -11.51 2.93
N GLY A 122 -14.15 -11.27 2.76
CA GLY A 122 -13.66 -10.04 2.16
C GLY A 122 -12.13 -9.90 2.16
N PRO A 123 -11.63 -8.71 1.79
CA PRO A 123 -10.21 -8.45 1.75
C PRO A 123 -9.56 -8.61 3.13
N LEU A 124 -8.31 -9.07 3.16
CA LEU A 124 -7.52 -9.15 4.40
C LEU A 124 -7.27 -7.76 5.04
N PRO A 125 -6.96 -7.69 6.36
CA PRO A 125 -6.71 -6.44 7.07
C PRO A 125 -5.68 -5.56 6.37
N ARG A 126 -6.03 -4.28 6.15
CA ARG A 126 -5.22 -3.37 5.35
C ARG A 126 -5.46 -1.89 5.66
N SER A 127 -4.41 -1.08 5.57
CA SER A 127 -4.47 0.38 5.55
C SER A 127 -3.87 0.92 4.26
N GLY A 128 -4.05 2.21 3.97
CA GLY A 128 -3.42 2.87 2.80
C GLY A 128 -3.88 2.36 1.44
N HIS A 129 -4.95 1.56 1.42
CA HIS A 129 -5.65 1.12 0.21
C HIS A 129 -6.41 2.30 -0.41
N ALA A 130 -6.79 2.17 -1.68
CA ALA A 130 -7.68 3.12 -2.33
C ALA A 130 -8.97 2.41 -2.77
N VAL A 131 -10.07 3.16 -2.73
CA VAL A 131 -11.36 2.69 -3.23
C VAL A 131 -11.95 3.72 -4.17
N ALA A 132 -12.37 3.29 -5.35
CA ALA A 132 -13.15 4.09 -6.29
C ALA A 132 -14.62 3.64 -6.25
N LEU A 133 -15.52 4.59 -5.99
CA LEU A 133 -16.96 4.38 -6.16
C LEU A 133 -17.32 4.55 -7.64
N LEU A 134 -18.03 3.58 -8.22
CA LEU A 134 -18.65 3.65 -9.53
C LEU A 134 -20.18 3.79 -9.38
N PRO A 135 -20.73 5.02 -9.38
CA PRO A 135 -22.14 5.25 -9.06
C PRO A 135 -23.12 4.58 -10.04
N SER A 136 -22.76 4.49 -11.32
CA SER A 136 -23.62 3.94 -12.38
C SER A 136 -23.97 2.48 -12.16
N LYS A 137 -23.10 1.71 -11.50
CA LYS A 137 -23.33 0.30 -11.15
C LYS A 137 -23.66 0.09 -9.66
N GLY A 138 -23.37 1.07 -8.81
CA GLY A 138 -23.50 0.91 -7.36
C GLY A 138 -22.41 0.01 -6.76
N GLU A 139 -21.22 0.06 -7.35
CA GLU A 139 -20.08 -0.81 -7.04
C GLU A 139 -18.89 -0.01 -6.52
N TYR A 140 -18.08 -0.63 -5.67
CA TYR A 140 -16.84 -0.05 -5.16
C TYR A 140 -15.67 -0.94 -5.54
N TYR A 141 -14.60 -0.34 -6.04
CA TYR A 141 -13.39 -1.04 -6.44
C TYR A 141 -12.26 -0.70 -5.49
N LEU A 142 -11.81 -1.67 -4.71
CA LEU A 142 -10.71 -1.55 -3.77
C LEU A 142 -9.44 -2.16 -4.37
N PHE A 143 -8.34 -1.42 -4.35
CA PHE A 143 -7.03 -1.96 -4.73
C PHE A 143 -5.99 -1.72 -3.64
N GLY A 144 -5.10 -2.72 -3.50
CA GLY A 144 -3.87 -2.62 -2.75
C GLY A 144 -4.04 -2.24 -1.28
N GLY A 145 -3.11 -1.42 -0.80
CA GLY A 145 -2.88 -1.12 0.61
C GLY A 145 -1.71 -1.93 1.19
N GLU A 146 -1.49 -1.79 2.48
CA GLU A 146 -0.45 -2.53 3.20
C GLU A 146 -0.96 -3.12 4.52
N PHE A 147 -0.20 -4.09 4.99
CA PHE A 147 -0.29 -4.68 6.31
C PHE A 147 1.12 -4.70 6.90
N SER A 148 1.26 -4.50 8.21
CA SER A 148 2.54 -4.64 8.87
C SER A 148 2.46 -5.64 10.01
N SER A 149 3.61 -6.19 10.38
CA SER A 149 3.74 -6.87 11.68
C SER A 149 3.40 -5.92 12.82
N SER A 150 3.06 -6.46 13.99
CA SER A 150 2.57 -5.66 15.13
C SER A 150 3.54 -4.54 15.54
N ARG A 151 4.85 -4.71 15.38
CA ARG A 151 5.85 -3.68 15.71
C ARG A 151 6.36 -2.88 14.50
N GLN A 152 5.64 -2.92 13.37
CA GLN A 152 5.95 -2.20 12.13
C GLN A 152 7.39 -2.41 11.61
N LYS A 153 7.92 -3.62 11.75
CA LYS A 153 9.27 -3.95 11.24
C LYS A 153 9.26 -4.57 9.86
N ALA A 154 8.18 -5.26 9.52
CA ALA A 154 7.96 -5.90 8.23
C ALA A 154 6.63 -5.38 7.66
N PHE A 155 6.62 -5.11 6.36
CA PHE A 155 5.48 -4.59 5.62
C PHE A 155 5.17 -5.53 4.46
N TYR A 156 3.89 -5.82 4.29
CA TYR A 156 3.33 -6.55 3.17
C TYR A 156 2.45 -5.59 2.37
N HIS A 157 2.66 -5.52 1.06
CA HIS A 157 1.84 -4.68 0.18
C HIS A 157 0.89 -5.57 -0.61
N TYR A 158 -0.38 -5.21 -0.62
CA TYR A 158 -1.39 -5.90 -1.42
C TYR A 158 -1.37 -5.38 -2.86
N GLY A 159 -1.66 -6.28 -3.81
CA GLY A 159 -1.84 -5.98 -5.24
C GLY A 159 -3.07 -6.65 -5.83
N ASP A 160 -4.03 -6.98 -4.97
CA ASP A 160 -5.32 -7.55 -5.33
C ASP A 160 -6.36 -6.46 -5.61
N LEU A 161 -7.32 -6.78 -6.47
CA LEU A 161 -8.48 -5.95 -6.77
C LEU A 161 -9.74 -6.64 -6.22
N TRP A 162 -10.55 -5.88 -5.49
CA TRP A 162 -11.82 -6.34 -4.95
C TRP A 162 -12.96 -5.44 -5.43
N ARG A 163 -14.09 -6.06 -5.72
CA ARG A 163 -15.38 -5.39 -5.95
C ARG A 163 -16.26 -5.58 -4.73
N LEU A 164 -16.87 -4.50 -4.25
CA LEU A 164 -17.96 -4.54 -3.28
C LEU A 164 -19.25 -4.14 -3.99
N THR A 165 -20.27 -4.99 -3.89
CA THR A 165 -21.62 -4.69 -4.39
C THR A 165 -22.54 -4.37 -3.22
N ALA A 166 -23.36 -3.33 -3.36
CA ALA A 166 -24.45 -3.04 -2.41
C ALA A 166 -25.80 -3.63 -2.85
N ARG A 167 -25.97 -3.86 -4.15
CA ARG A 167 -27.23 -4.35 -4.75
C ARG A 167 -27.45 -5.81 -4.37
N GLY A 168 -28.51 -6.08 -3.61
CA GLY A 168 -28.83 -7.44 -3.12
C GLY A 168 -28.14 -7.83 -1.81
N GLY A 169 -27.42 -6.88 -1.18
CA GLY A 169 -26.64 -7.11 0.03
C GLY A 169 -25.16 -6.82 -0.18
N TRP A 170 -24.46 -6.47 0.90
CA TRP A 170 -23.02 -6.20 0.88
C TRP A 170 -22.24 -7.48 0.62
N ALA A 171 -21.59 -7.59 -0.53
CA ALA A 171 -20.77 -8.74 -0.85
C ALA A 171 -19.44 -8.31 -1.48
N TRP A 172 -18.36 -8.86 -0.94
CA TRP A 172 -17.03 -8.73 -1.55
C TRP A 172 -16.82 -9.82 -2.57
N GLU A 173 -16.23 -9.44 -3.69
CA GLU A 173 -15.78 -10.35 -4.73
C GLU A 173 -14.35 -9.99 -5.10
N ARG A 174 -13.46 -10.98 -5.07
CA ARG A 174 -12.10 -10.78 -5.56
C ARG A 174 -12.13 -10.87 -7.08
N ILE A 175 -11.78 -9.78 -7.74
CA ILE A 175 -11.61 -9.80 -9.20
C ILE A 175 -10.28 -10.48 -9.47
N GLY A 176 -10.33 -11.56 -10.26
CA GLY A 176 -9.17 -12.39 -10.58
C GLY A 176 -7.98 -11.54 -10.98
N ASN A 177 -6.81 -11.80 -10.37
CA ASN A 177 -5.59 -11.06 -10.68
C ASN A 177 -5.38 -11.10 -12.21
N SER A 178 -5.34 -9.95 -12.88
CA SER A 178 -4.94 -9.93 -14.30
C SER A 178 -3.57 -10.59 -14.48
N THR A 179 -2.72 -10.62 -13.44
CA THR A 179 -1.43 -11.32 -13.43
C THR A 179 -1.52 -12.86 -13.50
N ALA A 180 -2.66 -13.49 -13.14
CA ALA A 180 -2.82 -14.94 -13.16
C ALA A 180 -3.31 -15.51 -14.51
N LYS A 181 -3.87 -14.66 -15.39
CA LYS A 181 -4.27 -15.01 -16.77
C LYS A 181 -3.58 -14.13 -17.82
N GLY A 182 -2.29 -13.83 -17.64
CA GLY A 182 -1.45 -13.20 -18.66
C GLY A 182 -1.68 -11.71 -18.95
N GLY A 183 -2.45 -10.99 -18.12
CA GLY A 183 -2.62 -9.55 -18.20
C GLY A 183 -1.66 -8.78 -17.29
N ALA A 184 -1.11 -7.66 -17.78
CA ALA A 184 -0.35 -6.74 -16.95
C ALA A 184 -1.32 -5.93 -16.06
N GLY A 185 -1.11 -5.92 -14.75
CA GLY A 185 -1.84 -5.08 -13.79
C GLY A 185 -0.89 -4.26 -12.93
N PRO A 186 -1.41 -3.28 -12.18
CA PRO A 186 -0.60 -2.51 -11.23
C PRO A 186 0.10 -3.43 -10.23
N SER A 187 1.36 -3.11 -9.93
CA SER A 187 2.09 -3.78 -8.85
C SER A 187 1.42 -3.52 -7.50
N ALA A 188 1.65 -4.41 -6.53
CA ALA A 188 1.24 -4.20 -5.14
C ALA A 188 1.72 -2.85 -4.60
N ARG A 189 0.92 -2.10 -3.85
CA ARG A 189 1.27 -0.72 -3.43
C ARG A 189 0.36 -0.18 -2.34
N SER A 190 0.87 0.78 -1.56
CA SER A 190 0.12 1.56 -0.56
C SER A 190 0.17 3.06 -0.89
N GLY A 191 -0.74 3.84 -0.30
CA GLY A 191 -0.76 5.31 -0.40
C GLY A 191 -1.03 5.86 -1.80
N HIS A 192 -1.47 5.02 -2.73
CA HIS A 192 -1.96 5.40 -4.05
C HIS A 192 -3.40 5.94 -3.94
N ARG A 193 -3.93 6.50 -5.02
CA ARG A 193 -5.33 6.91 -5.09
C ARG A 193 -6.00 6.39 -6.36
N MET A 194 -7.31 6.24 -6.27
CA MET A 194 -8.15 5.79 -7.37
C MET A 194 -9.36 6.72 -7.56
N VAL A 195 -9.79 6.89 -8.80
CA VAL A 195 -11.05 7.56 -9.15
C VAL A 195 -11.78 6.78 -10.22
N ALA A 196 -13.10 6.84 -10.25
CA ALA A 196 -13.90 6.31 -11.35
C ALA A 196 -14.25 7.44 -12.34
N TYR A 197 -14.22 7.12 -13.63
CA TYR A 197 -14.74 7.96 -14.71
C TYR A 197 -15.37 7.09 -15.78
N LYS A 198 -16.67 7.33 -16.06
CA LYS A 198 -17.50 6.43 -16.89
C LYS A 198 -17.40 4.99 -16.36
N GLN A 199 -17.07 4.01 -17.20
CA GLN A 199 -16.90 2.61 -16.80
C GLN A 199 -15.49 2.28 -16.30
N PHE A 200 -14.59 3.25 -16.25
CA PHE A 200 -13.17 3.04 -15.98
C PHE A 200 -12.80 3.43 -14.56
N VAL A 201 -11.88 2.69 -13.97
CA VAL A 201 -11.25 3.01 -12.69
C VAL A 201 -9.79 3.35 -12.95
N PHE A 202 -9.42 4.58 -12.64
CA PHE A 202 -8.05 5.09 -12.75
C PHE A 202 -7.32 4.89 -11.43
N LEU A 203 -6.07 4.48 -11.50
CA LEU A 203 -5.14 4.37 -10.38
C LEU A 203 -3.89 5.17 -10.71
N PHE A 204 -3.38 5.93 -9.74
CA PHE A 204 -2.11 6.64 -9.88
C PHE A 204 -1.22 6.44 -8.65
N GLY A 205 0.09 6.32 -8.92
CA GLY A 205 1.15 6.48 -7.92
C GLY A 205 1.10 5.48 -6.77
N GLY A 206 1.44 5.98 -5.58
CA GLY A 206 1.64 5.19 -4.36
C GLY A 206 3.11 4.86 -4.11
N PHE A 207 3.35 3.89 -3.24
CA PHE A 207 4.68 3.40 -2.96
C PHE A 207 4.68 1.90 -2.67
N GLN A 208 5.88 1.33 -2.79
CA GLN A 208 6.24 0.02 -2.29
C GLN A 208 7.37 0.19 -1.29
N ASP A 209 7.16 -0.23 -0.06
CA ASP A 209 8.25 -0.34 0.91
C ASP A 209 8.81 -1.76 0.93
N THR A 210 10.12 -1.84 0.83
CA THR A 210 10.88 -3.08 0.96
C THR A 210 11.89 -2.93 2.09
N ALA A 211 12.43 -4.02 2.61
CA ALA A 211 13.47 -3.97 3.65
C ALA A 211 14.71 -3.13 3.28
N ASN A 212 14.92 -2.84 1.99
CA ASN A 212 16.09 -2.12 1.48
C ASN A 212 15.78 -0.70 1.03
N GLU A 213 14.61 -0.45 0.45
CA GLU A 213 14.21 0.87 -0.03
C GLU A 213 12.70 1.04 -0.14
N THR A 214 12.26 2.29 0.03
CA THR A 214 10.92 2.75 -0.33
C THR A 214 10.94 3.30 -1.75
N LYS A 215 10.19 2.66 -2.65
CA LYS A 215 10.02 3.09 -4.04
C LYS A 215 8.68 3.79 -4.21
N TYR A 216 8.71 5.08 -4.51
CA TYR A 216 7.52 5.82 -4.93
C TYR A 216 7.21 5.55 -6.40
N LEU A 217 5.93 5.55 -6.74
CA LEU A 217 5.41 5.22 -8.05
C LEU A 217 4.76 6.45 -8.68
N ASP A 218 4.79 6.52 -10.00
CA ASP A 218 4.18 7.55 -10.83
C ASP A 218 3.41 6.95 -12.00
N ASP A 219 3.21 5.63 -12.05
CA ASP A 219 2.50 4.97 -13.12
C ASP A 219 0.98 5.21 -13.00
N THR A 220 0.34 5.30 -14.16
CA THR A 220 -1.12 5.39 -14.29
C THR A 220 -1.64 4.07 -14.86
N TRP A 221 -2.62 3.50 -14.17
CA TRP A 221 -3.31 2.30 -14.61
C TRP A 221 -4.80 2.58 -14.78
N VAL A 222 -5.40 1.94 -15.76
CA VAL A 222 -6.84 2.00 -15.99
C VAL A 222 -7.40 0.59 -16.00
N PHE A 223 -8.45 0.39 -15.22
CA PHE A 223 -9.23 -0.83 -15.18
C PHE A 223 -10.57 -0.59 -15.89
N ASP A 224 -10.87 -1.39 -16.91
CA ASP A 224 -12.20 -1.42 -17.53
C ASP A 224 -13.09 -2.39 -16.77
N THR A 225 -14.14 -1.85 -16.13
CA THR A 225 -15.11 -2.64 -15.36
C THR A 225 -16.06 -3.48 -16.22
N SER A 226 -16.04 -3.31 -17.55
CA SER A 226 -16.83 -4.13 -18.48
C SER A 226 -16.06 -5.36 -18.94
N THR A 227 -14.76 -5.23 -19.21
CA THR A 227 -13.91 -6.34 -19.64
C THR A 227 -13.11 -6.98 -18.50
N GLU A 228 -13.11 -6.33 -17.33
CA GLU A 228 -12.29 -6.67 -16.16
C GLU A 228 -10.79 -6.77 -16.46
N LYS A 229 -10.28 -5.81 -17.23
CA LYS A 229 -8.87 -5.78 -17.67
C LYS A 229 -8.20 -4.48 -17.28
N TRP A 230 -6.92 -4.60 -16.97
CA TRP A 230 -6.02 -3.49 -16.74
C TRP A 230 -5.21 -3.17 -18.00
N TRP A 231 -4.87 -1.89 -18.18
CA TRP A 231 -3.75 -1.47 -19.04
C TRP A 231 -3.04 -0.27 -18.41
N SER A 232 -1.76 -0.14 -18.74
CA SER A 232 -0.98 1.03 -18.36
C SER A 232 -1.23 2.16 -19.35
N VAL A 233 -1.27 3.39 -18.85
CA VAL A 233 -1.43 4.58 -19.67
C VAL A 233 -0.09 5.30 -19.76
N ALA A 234 0.43 5.45 -20.98
CA ALA A 234 1.51 6.39 -21.24
C ALA A 234 0.94 7.81 -21.19
N THR A 235 1.43 8.63 -20.26
CA THR A 235 1.07 10.05 -20.20
C THR A 235 1.90 10.83 -21.20
N GLN A 236 1.27 11.76 -21.91
CA GLN A 236 1.96 12.72 -22.79
C GLN A 236 2.15 14.04 -22.04
N GLY A 237 3.29 14.72 -22.27
CA GLY A 237 3.57 16.02 -21.65
C GLY A 237 4.05 15.95 -20.20
N LEU A 238 3.70 16.97 -19.39
CA LEU A 238 4.09 17.08 -17.99
C LEU A 238 3.34 16.07 -17.12
N LYS A 239 4.06 15.04 -16.68
CA LYS A 239 3.56 13.99 -15.82
C LYS A 239 3.80 14.33 -14.33
N PRO A 240 2.85 14.07 -13.42
CA PRO A 240 3.13 14.20 -11.99
C PRO A 240 4.26 13.26 -11.56
N ALA A 241 5.24 13.79 -10.84
CA ALA A 241 6.33 12.98 -10.26
C ALA A 241 5.81 11.91 -9.30
N ALA A 242 6.65 10.89 -9.05
CA ALA A 242 6.33 9.80 -8.12
C ALA A 242 5.98 10.30 -6.72
N ARG A 243 4.85 9.82 -6.19
CA ARG A 243 4.26 10.32 -4.93
C ARG A 243 3.25 9.36 -4.32
N SER A 244 3.02 9.51 -3.02
CA SER A 244 1.93 8.90 -2.27
C SER A 244 1.18 9.94 -1.45
N SER A 245 0.09 9.53 -0.79
CA SER A 245 -0.63 10.35 0.20
C SER A 245 -1.15 11.69 -0.33
N PHE A 246 -1.47 11.74 -1.63
CA PHE A 246 -2.07 12.87 -2.31
C PHE A 246 -3.60 12.76 -2.35
N SER A 247 -4.26 13.80 -2.86
CA SER A 247 -5.69 13.78 -3.20
C SER A 247 -5.85 13.55 -4.69
N PHE A 248 -6.77 12.65 -5.06
CA PHE A 248 -7.12 12.40 -6.46
C PHE A 248 -8.64 12.44 -6.56
N LEU A 249 -9.14 13.47 -7.24
CA LEU A 249 -10.54 13.84 -7.22
C LEU A 249 -11.14 13.73 -8.63
N PRO A 250 -12.34 13.17 -8.78
CA PRO A 250 -13.03 13.17 -10.05
C PRO A 250 -13.34 14.61 -10.51
N HIS A 251 -13.24 14.86 -11.80
CA HIS A 251 -13.56 16.13 -12.45
C HIS A 251 -14.37 15.85 -13.73
N PRO A 252 -15.29 16.74 -14.17
CA PRO A 252 -16.06 16.52 -15.40
C PRO A 252 -15.21 16.19 -16.64
N GLU A 253 -14.00 16.74 -16.71
CA GLU A 253 -13.05 16.53 -17.81
C GLU A 253 -11.99 15.45 -17.51
N GLY A 254 -12.07 14.76 -16.37
CA GLY A 254 -11.12 13.71 -15.99
C GLY A 254 -10.90 13.62 -14.49
N ALA A 255 -9.68 13.94 -14.04
CA ALA A 255 -9.31 13.86 -12.63
C ALA A 255 -8.29 14.95 -12.25
N VAL A 256 -8.40 15.46 -11.03
CA VAL A 256 -7.47 16.45 -10.47
C VAL A 256 -6.61 15.77 -9.40
N LEU A 257 -5.29 15.93 -9.52
CA LEU A 257 -4.32 15.47 -8.54
C LEU A 257 -3.76 16.68 -7.79
N VAL A 258 -3.81 16.64 -6.45
CA VAL A 258 -3.26 17.71 -5.59
C VAL A 258 -2.39 17.12 -4.50
N GLY A 259 -1.24 17.74 -4.28
CA GLY A 259 -0.35 17.44 -3.18
C GLY A 259 0.40 16.12 -3.31
N GLY A 260 0.75 15.57 -2.14
CA GLY A 260 1.42 14.29 -1.98
C GLY A 260 2.85 14.42 -1.47
N TYR A 261 3.47 13.26 -1.29
CA TYR A 261 4.78 13.15 -0.70
C TYR A 261 5.63 12.11 -1.44
N SER A 262 6.92 12.37 -1.55
CA SER A 262 7.90 11.32 -1.87
C SER A 262 9.23 11.54 -1.16
N ARG A 263 10.12 10.55 -1.27
CA ARG A 263 11.51 10.65 -0.80
C ARG A 263 12.45 10.69 -1.99
N VAL A 264 13.36 11.65 -1.98
CA VAL A 264 14.39 11.79 -3.02
C VAL A 264 15.77 11.55 -2.41
N LYS A 265 16.59 10.75 -3.12
CA LYS A 265 18.01 10.58 -2.80
C LYS A 265 18.74 11.82 -3.30
N GLU A 266 19.48 12.47 -2.42
CA GLU A 266 20.28 13.65 -2.71
C GLU A 266 21.76 13.35 -2.44
N THR A 267 22.63 13.64 -3.41
CA THR A 267 24.07 13.49 -3.25
C THR A 267 24.66 14.79 -2.71
N LEU A 268 25.14 14.74 -1.47
CA LEU A 268 25.84 15.84 -0.81
C LEU A 268 27.25 16.01 -1.40
N ARG A 269 27.80 17.22 -1.26
CA ARG A 269 29.21 17.51 -1.60
C ARG A 269 30.11 16.49 -0.88
N GLY A 270 30.95 15.79 -1.64
CA GLY A 270 31.81 14.70 -1.15
C GLY A 270 31.26 13.27 -1.35
N GLY A 271 30.20 13.10 -2.14
CA GLY A 271 29.73 11.78 -2.60
C GLY A 271 28.94 10.97 -1.56
N ARG A 272 28.54 11.60 -0.45
CA ARG A 272 27.62 11.00 0.53
C ARG A 272 26.18 11.21 0.05
N THR A 273 25.36 10.16 0.05
CA THR A 273 23.94 10.26 -0.30
C THR A 273 23.08 10.34 0.96
N THR A 274 22.14 11.26 0.99
CA THR A 274 21.09 11.36 2.00
C THR A 274 19.71 11.20 1.35
N THR A 275 18.69 10.86 2.12
CA THR A 275 17.30 10.84 1.64
C THR A 275 16.56 11.94 2.35
N ARG A 276 15.90 12.83 1.60
CA ARG A 276 15.08 13.89 2.17
C ARG A 276 13.61 13.76 1.77
N PRO A 277 12.68 14.18 2.65
CA PRO A 277 11.28 14.37 2.30
C PRO A 277 11.12 15.41 1.18
N LEU A 278 10.26 15.13 0.19
CA LEU A 278 9.79 16.07 -0.82
C LEU A 278 8.27 16.15 -0.75
N VAL A 279 7.75 17.32 -0.39
CA VAL A 279 6.32 17.62 -0.42
C VAL A 279 5.99 18.18 -1.80
N HIS A 280 4.97 17.61 -2.43
CA HIS A 280 4.38 18.13 -3.65
C HIS A 280 3.21 19.03 -3.24
N VAL A 281 3.12 20.21 -3.83
CA VAL A 281 2.00 21.15 -3.65
C VAL A 281 0.97 20.88 -4.74
#